data_AF-A0A0S9PR19-F1
#
_entry.id   AF-A0A0S9PR19-F1
#
_cell.length_a   1.000
_cell.length_b   1.000
_cell.length_c   1.000
_cell.angle_alpha   90.00
_cell.angle_beta   90.00
_cell.angle_gamma   90.00
#
_symmetry.space_group_name_H-M   'P 1'
#
loop_
_entity.id
_entity.type
_entity.pdbx_description
1 polymer ?
#
loop_
_entity_poly.entity_id
_entity_poly.type
_entity_poly.pdbx_seq_one_letter_code
_entity_poly.pdbx_strand_id
1 'polypeptide(L)'
;MAQDPPAETAAAGPDGRSRGFAPDTRPRAPGRGRRVLRLLITGLILACAFVAAALVWQFYVTAPWTRDGRVRVQVASVAPQVSGQITELRVADNQTVKKGDILYVIDPFDFQVSVTSAQAELDNREADLQVKRTQAARREALTTLSTSIEEKQQYAGTAKIAEAAVASAKAQLSQAKINLQRTEVRSPVSGRVTNLLLRPGDYATTGTVNIAVIDTDSFWIDGYFEETKMARIHVGDPVSAELLGYDLLIRGTVESITLGISTANATASTQGLPNVDPVYTWVRLAQRVPVRIRIDVVPDGVTLVAGMTATVSVGAPGAHRRDWLAGLRSHFSGAAVPTP
;
A
#
# COMPACT_ATOMS: atom_id res chain seq x y z
N MET A 1 -81.26 -56.51 -17.43
CA MET A 1 -82.26 -57.21 -18.26
C MET A 1 -81.60 -57.41 -19.63
N ALA A 2 -81.21 -58.63 -20.00
CA ALA A 2 -82.10 -59.69 -20.51
C ALA A 2 -82.62 -59.34 -21.93
N GLN A 3 -82.46 -60.15 -22.98
CA GLN A 3 -82.02 -61.55 -23.06
C GLN A 3 -81.39 -61.90 -24.45
N ASP A 4 -80.50 -62.90 -24.47
CA ASP A 4 -80.13 -63.75 -25.61
C ASP A 4 -81.18 -64.86 -25.85
N PRO A 5 -81.10 -65.73 -26.89
CA PRO A 5 -80.31 -65.72 -28.14
C PRO A 5 -81.32 -65.74 -29.34
N PRO A 6 -81.47 -66.74 -30.27
CA PRO A 6 -80.55 -67.66 -30.97
C PRO A 6 -80.75 -67.81 -32.51
N ALA A 7 -79.84 -68.57 -33.16
CA ALA A 7 -80.07 -69.43 -34.36
C ALA A 7 -80.36 -68.75 -35.73
N GLU A 8 -80.12 -69.35 -36.91
CA GLU A 8 -79.46 -70.62 -37.28
C GLU A 8 -78.81 -70.60 -38.70
N THR A 9 -78.28 -71.76 -39.13
CA THR A 9 -77.94 -72.28 -40.49
C THR A 9 -78.25 -71.43 -41.75
N ALA A 10 -77.46 -71.42 -42.84
CA ALA A 10 -76.19 -72.09 -43.23
C ALA A 10 -75.49 -71.23 -44.36
N ALA A 11 -74.71 -71.64 -45.38
CA ALA A 11 -74.27 -72.93 -45.95
C ALA A 11 -73.02 -72.78 -46.89
N ALA A 12 -72.50 -73.91 -47.40
CA ALA A 12 -71.64 -74.09 -48.60
C ALA A 12 -70.23 -73.45 -48.69
N GLY A 13 -69.23 -74.29 -49.05
CA GLY A 13 -67.92 -73.89 -49.60
C GLY A 13 -67.84 -74.13 -51.12
N PRO A 14 -66.66 -74.35 -51.76
CA PRO A 14 -65.36 -74.71 -51.15
C PRO A 14 -64.12 -73.91 -51.65
N ASP A 15 -62.97 -74.25 -51.04
CA ASP A 15 -61.56 -74.17 -51.52
C ASP A 15 -61.03 -73.00 -52.38
N GLY A 16 -60.00 -72.33 -51.84
CA GLY A 16 -59.21 -71.32 -52.57
C GLY A 16 -57.92 -70.91 -51.85
N ARG A 17 -56.95 -71.81 -51.66
CA ARG A 17 -55.68 -71.50 -50.96
C ARG A 17 -54.71 -70.70 -51.84
N SER A 18 -54.43 -69.45 -51.48
CA SER A 18 -53.16 -68.79 -51.82
C SER A 18 -52.75 -67.78 -50.75
N ARG A 19 -51.45 -67.76 -50.36
CA ARG A 19 -50.86 -66.80 -49.42
C ARG A 19 -50.07 -65.76 -50.20
N GLY A 20 -50.30 -64.46 -49.95
CA GLY A 20 -49.71 -63.37 -50.74
C GLY A 20 -49.35 -62.13 -49.93
N PHE A 21 -48.21 -62.20 -49.24
CA PHE A 21 -47.28 -61.10 -48.91
C PHE A 21 -47.82 -59.66 -48.67
N ALA A 22 -47.69 -59.16 -47.44
CA ALA A 22 -47.73 -57.73 -47.15
C ALA A 22 -46.38 -57.04 -47.48
N PRO A 23 -46.37 -55.78 -47.95
CA PRO A 23 -45.14 -55.05 -48.27
C PRO A 23 -44.41 -54.54 -47.00
N ASP A 24 -43.19 -55.03 -46.78
CA ASP A 24 -42.32 -54.67 -45.66
C ASP A 24 -41.64 -53.30 -45.88
N THR A 25 -42.22 -52.22 -45.33
CA THR A 25 -41.72 -50.85 -45.46
C THR A 25 -40.53 -50.55 -44.54
N ARG A 26 -39.38 -51.19 -44.78
CA ARG A 26 -38.15 -50.91 -44.03
C ARG A 26 -37.63 -49.50 -44.30
N PRO A 27 -37.35 -48.67 -43.27
CA PRO A 27 -36.84 -47.32 -43.45
C PRO A 27 -35.44 -47.36 -44.08
N ARG A 28 -35.28 -46.69 -45.23
CA ARG A 28 -34.04 -46.67 -46.02
C ARG A 28 -32.92 -45.97 -45.23
N ALA A 29 -31.99 -46.74 -44.69
CA ALA A 29 -31.02 -46.27 -43.70
C ALA A 29 -30.18 -45.07 -44.19
N PRO A 30 -29.92 -44.05 -43.34
CA PRO A 30 -29.21 -42.85 -43.75
C PRO A 30 -27.78 -43.17 -44.18
N GLY A 31 -27.41 -42.74 -45.39
CA GLY A 31 -26.14 -43.06 -46.03
C GLY A 31 -24.90 -42.62 -45.23
N ARG A 32 -23.83 -43.43 -45.31
CA ARG A 32 -22.61 -43.28 -44.47
C ARG A 32 -22.05 -41.85 -44.47
N GLY A 33 -22.00 -41.17 -45.62
CA GLY A 33 -21.51 -39.79 -45.74
C GLY A 33 -22.22 -38.78 -44.84
N ARG A 34 -23.57 -38.85 -44.71
CA ARG A 34 -24.32 -37.98 -43.77
C ARG A 34 -24.07 -38.30 -42.29
N ARG A 35 -23.63 -39.52 -41.97
CA ARG A 35 -23.21 -39.89 -40.60
C ARG A 35 -21.79 -39.38 -40.32
N VAL A 36 -20.85 -39.58 -41.24
CA VAL A 36 -19.47 -39.06 -41.14
C VAL A 36 -19.47 -37.54 -41.02
N LEU A 37 -20.23 -36.83 -41.87
CA LEU A 37 -20.35 -35.37 -41.78
C LEU A 37 -20.91 -34.89 -40.43
N ARG A 38 -21.94 -35.57 -39.89
CA ARG A 38 -22.45 -35.27 -38.55
C ARG A 38 -21.42 -35.52 -37.45
N LEU A 39 -20.69 -36.64 -37.51
CA LEU A 39 -19.64 -36.96 -36.54
C LEU A 39 -18.48 -35.94 -36.58
N LEU A 40 -18.09 -35.48 -37.77
CA LEU A 40 -17.08 -34.42 -37.94
C LEU A 40 -17.57 -33.07 -37.38
N ILE A 41 -18.82 -32.68 -37.64
CA ILE A 41 -19.41 -31.45 -37.09
C ILE A 41 -19.51 -31.53 -35.55
N THR A 42 -20.02 -32.63 -35.00
CA THR A 42 -20.08 -32.82 -33.54
C THR A 42 -18.68 -32.84 -32.92
N GLY A 43 -17.70 -33.48 -33.56
CA GLY A 43 -16.30 -33.50 -33.11
C GLY A 43 -15.66 -32.10 -33.11
N LEU A 44 -15.91 -31.31 -34.16
CA LEU A 44 -15.46 -29.92 -34.25
C LEU A 44 -16.09 -29.05 -33.15
N ILE A 45 -17.40 -29.18 -32.91
CA ILE A 45 -18.09 -28.48 -31.81
C ILE A 45 -17.49 -28.88 -30.46
N LEU A 46 -17.21 -30.17 -30.23
CA LEU A 46 -16.59 -30.66 -28.99
C LEU A 46 -15.17 -30.09 -28.81
N ALA A 47 -14.38 -30.03 -29.89
CA ALA A 47 -13.04 -29.47 -29.88
C ALA A 47 -13.06 -27.95 -29.60
N CYS A 48 -13.95 -27.19 -30.25
CA CYS A 48 -14.14 -25.76 -29.96
C CYS A 48 -14.60 -25.52 -28.52
N ALA A 49 -15.51 -26.35 -27.99
CA ALA A 49 -15.95 -26.26 -26.59
C ALA A 49 -14.81 -26.59 -25.61
N PHE A 50 -13.97 -27.59 -25.90
CA PHE A 50 -12.79 -27.91 -25.09
C PHE A 50 -11.74 -26.79 -25.10
N VAL A 51 -11.45 -26.20 -26.28
CA VAL A 51 -10.55 -25.05 -26.40
C VAL A 51 -11.11 -23.83 -25.65
N ALA A 52 -12.41 -23.53 -25.77
CA ALA A 52 -13.04 -22.46 -25.02
C ALA A 52 -12.96 -22.69 -23.49
N ALA A 53 -13.21 -23.92 -23.02
CA ALA A 53 -13.08 -24.28 -21.62
C ALA A 53 -11.62 -24.15 -21.12
N ALA A 54 -10.64 -24.57 -21.92
CA ALA A 54 -9.22 -24.43 -21.59
C ALA A 54 -8.78 -22.96 -21.51
N LEU A 55 -9.22 -22.11 -22.45
CA LEU A 55 -8.95 -20.66 -22.44
C LEU A 55 -9.60 -19.97 -21.23
N VAL A 56 -10.87 -20.28 -20.92
CA VAL A 56 -11.57 -19.76 -19.73
C VAL A 56 -10.88 -20.22 -18.44
N TRP A 57 -10.45 -21.48 -18.37
CA TRP A 57 -9.69 -22.01 -17.23
C TRP A 57 -8.36 -21.27 -17.07
N GLN A 58 -7.58 -21.12 -18.14
CA GLN A 58 -6.33 -20.37 -18.12
C GLN A 58 -6.54 -18.93 -17.66
N PHE A 59 -7.55 -18.24 -18.19
CA PHE A 59 -7.89 -16.87 -17.82
C PHE A 59 -8.25 -16.73 -16.33
N TYR A 60 -9.24 -17.48 -15.84
CA TYR A 60 -9.72 -17.32 -14.47
C TYR A 60 -8.77 -17.85 -13.39
N VAL A 61 -8.09 -18.97 -13.66
CA VAL A 61 -7.25 -19.68 -12.67
C VAL A 61 -5.81 -19.18 -12.69
N THR A 62 -5.23 -18.89 -13.88
CA THR A 62 -3.80 -18.55 -13.96
C THR A 62 -3.49 -17.07 -13.90
N ALA A 63 -4.42 -16.18 -14.28
CA ALA A 63 -4.15 -14.74 -14.28
C ALA A 63 -3.85 -14.22 -12.86
N PRO A 64 -2.78 -13.43 -12.66
CA PRO A 64 -2.40 -12.86 -11.37
C PRO A 64 -3.33 -11.69 -10.98
N TRP A 65 -4.50 -12.03 -10.44
CA TRP A 65 -5.48 -11.07 -9.91
C TRP A 65 -5.92 -11.42 -8.48
N THR A 66 -6.32 -10.39 -7.73
CA THR A 66 -6.95 -10.49 -6.39
C THR A 66 -8.04 -9.42 -6.20
N ARG A 67 -9.05 -9.72 -5.37
CA ARG A 67 -10.07 -8.75 -4.90
C ARG A 67 -9.74 -8.13 -3.55
N ASP A 68 -8.72 -8.66 -2.88
CA ASP A 68 -8.24 -8.11 -1.61
C ASP A 68 -6.99 -7.26 -1.89
N GLY A 69 -7.24 -6.08 -2.45
CA GLY A 69 -6.28 -4.97 -2.48
C GLY A 69 -6.67 -3.93 -1.44
N ARG A 70 -5.68 -3.27 -0.83
CA ARG A 70 -5.89 -2.22 0.18
C ARG A 70 -5.08 -0.98 -0.16
N VAL A 71 -5.75 0.16 -0.30
CA VAL A 71 -5.06 1.46 -0.37
C VAL A 71 -4.38 1.73 0.99
N ARG A 72 -3.11 2.12 0.93
CA ARG A 72 -2.26 2.47 2.07
C ARG A 72 -1.61 3.84 1.83
N VAL A 73 -1.07 4.41 2.90
CA VAL A 73 -0.44 5.73 2.89
C VAL A 73 0.56 5.81 4.03
N GLN A 74 1.58 6.67 3.94
CA GLN A 74 2.44 6.95 5.10
C GLN A 74 1.74 7.94 6.03
N VAL A 75 1.91 7.73 7.34
CA VAL A 75 1.37 8.61 8.37
C VAL A 75 2.53 9.15 9.20
N ALA A 76 2.74 10.46 9.13
CA ALA A 76 3.71 11.16 9.95
C ALA A 76 3.13 11.36 11.35
N SER A 77 3.61 10.55 12.29
CA SER A 77 3.33 10.68 13.72
C SER A 77 4.16 11.84 14.31
N VAL A 78 3.53 12.98 14.55
CA VAL A 78 4.19 14.19 15.05
C VAL A 78 4.15 14.23 16.58
N ALA A 79 5.33 14.07 17.18
CA ALA A 79 5.60 14.23 18.60
C ALA A 79 6.44 15.50 18.86
N PRO A 80 6.28 16.19 20.01
CA PRO A 80 7.08 17.35 20.35
C PRO A 80 8.48 16.93 20.83
N GLN A 81 9.46 17.81 20.65
CA GLN A 81 10.86 17.60 21.09
C GLN A 81 11.20 18.31 22.42
N VAL A 82 10.25 19.09 22.95
CA VAL A 82 10.27 19.70 24.28
C VAL A 82 8.88 19.55 24.91
N SER A 83 8.79 19.49 26.24
CA SER A 83 7.51 19.40 26.95
C SER A 83 7.02 20.78 27.38
N GLY A 84 5.70 20.97 27.48
CA GLY A 84 5.10 22.21 27.96
C GLY A 84 3.60 22.31 27.64
N GLN A 85 2.94 23.37 28.11
CA GLN A 85 1.53 23.61 27.80
C GLN A 85 1.35 24.15 26.39
N ILE A 86 0.29 23.71 25.69
CA ILE A 86 -0.07 24.18 24.34
C ILE A 86 -0.83 25.50 24.47
N THR A 87 -0.26 26.59 23.96
CA THR A 87 -0.87 27.93 24.00
C THR A 87 -1.76 28.19 22.78
N GLU A 88 -1.36 27.67 21.61
CA GLU A 88 -2.05 27.92 20.34
C GLU A 88 -2.09 26.66 19.48
N LEU A 89 -3.25 26.37 18.89
CA LEU A 89 -3.47 25.28 17.93
C LEU A 89 -3.82 25.91 16.57
N ARG A 90 -2.93 25.75 15.59
CA ARG A 90 -2.99 26.43 14.27
C ARG A 90 -3.60 25.57 13.16
N VAL A 91 -4.03 24.36 13.49
CA VAL A 91 -4.69 23.43 12.55
C VAL A 91 -5.99 22.88 13.13
N ALA A 92 -6.96 22.66 12.26
CA ALA A 92 -8.18 21.90 12.54
C ALA A 92 -8.02 20.43 12.14
N ASP A 93 -8.91 19.57 12.65
CA ASP A 93 -9.02 18.20 12.16
C ASP A 93 -9.38 18.17 10.67
N ASN A 94 -8.96 17.14 9.95
CA ASN A 94 -9.20 16.96 8.51
C ASN A 94 -8.60 18.06 7.58
N GLN A 95 -7.89 19.07 8.10
CA GLN A 95 -7.27 20.17 7.34
C GLN A 95 -6.03 19.73 6.55
N THR A 96 -5.84 20.28 5.35
CA THR A 96 -4.60 20.14 4.56
C THR A 96 -3.50 21.07 5.07
N VAL A 97 -2.30 20.53 5.25
CA VAL A 97 -1.08 21.22 5.73
C VAL A 97 0.09 20.95 4.78
N LYS A 98 1.04 21.88 4.69
CA LYS A 98 2.30 21.71 3.94
C LYS A 98 3.44 21.36 4.87
N LYS A 99 4.48 20.75 4.32
CA LYS A 99 5.75 20.53 5.01
C LYS A 99 6.32 21.86 5.53
N GLY A 100 6.53 21.94 6.84
CA GLY A 100 7.03 23.13 7.55
C GLY A 100 5.95 24.00 8.20
N ASP A 101 4.66 23.81 7.89
CA ASP A 101 3.55 24.53 8.53
C ASP A 101 3.50 24.21 10.03
N ILE A 102 3.20 25.21 10.86
CA ILE A 102 3.09 25.07 12.32
C ILE A 102 1.74 24.45 12.65
N LEU A 103 1.75 23.33 13.36
CA LEU A 103 0.56 22.63 13.81
C LEU A 103 0.06 23.22 15.14
N TYR A 104 0.96 23.37 16.12
CA TYR A 104 0.68 23.98 17.41
C TYR A 104 1.93 24.62 18.01
N VAL A 105 1.72 25.49 18.99
CA VAL A 105 2.75 26.20 19.73
C VAL A 105 2.67 25.79 21.21
N ILE A 106 3.79 25.33 21.74
CA ILE A 106 4.04 25.15 23.17
C ILE A 106 4.45 26.51 23.75
N ASP A 107 4.09 26.80 24.99
CA ASP A 107 4.45 28.06 25.67
C ASP A 107 5.96 28.36 25.53
N PRO A 108 6.34 29.47 24.85
CA PRO A 108 7.73 29.80 24.65
C PRO A 108 8.36 30.56 25.83
N PHE A 109 7.61 30.96 26.86
CA PHE A 109 8.09 31.88 27.91
C PHE A 109 9.37 31.39 28.61
N ASP A 110 9.35 30.20 29.19
CA ASP A 110 10.52 29.62 29.88
C ASP A 110 11.71 29.44 28.93
N PHE A 111 11.46 29.14 27.65
CA PHE A 111 12.49 28.99 26.63
C PHE A 111 13.08 30.34 26.21
N GLN A 112 12.30 31.42 26.16
CA GLN A 112 12.78 32.78 25.93
C GLN A 112 13.62 33.28 27.11
N VAL A 113 13.20 32.99 28.36
CA VAL A 113 14.00 33.27 29.57
C VAL A 113 15.31 32.49 29.55
N SER A 114 15.29 31.21 29.17
CA SER A 114 16.49 30.38 29.00
C SER A 114 17.45 30.95 27.95
N VAL A 115 16.96 31.37 26.77
CA VAL A 115 17.77 32.03 25.74
C VAL A 115 18.38 33.34 26.23
N THR A 116 17.61 34.13 26.99
CA THR A 116 18.06 35.43 27.52
C THR A 116 19.15 35.26 28.57
N SER A 117 18.97 34.29 29.48
CA SER A 117 19.98 33.92 30.49
C SER A 117 21.27 33.41 29.85
N ALA A 118 21.16 32.52 28.85
CA ALA A 118 22.33 31.99 28.14
C ALA A 118 23.05 33.04 27.27
N GLN A 119 22.35 34.10 26.82
CA GLN A 119 22.98 35.24 26.14
C GLN A 119 23.79 36.07 27.13
N ALA A 120 23.20 36.44 28.28
CA ALA A 120 23.90 37.21 29.32
C ALA A 120 25.15 36.48 29.85
N GLU A 121 25.09 35.14 29.98
CA GLU A 121 26.27 34.33 30.33
C GLU A 121 27.33 34.33 29.23
N LEU A 122 26.96 34.29 27.95
CA LEU A 122 27.93 34.44 26.86
C LEU A 122 28.60 35.83 26.90
N ASP A 123 27.82 36.89 27.06
CA ASP A 123 28.31 38.27 27.11
C ASP A 123 29.30 38.46 28.28
N ASN A 124 29.01 37.86 29.45
CA ASN A 124 29.90 37.82 30.61
C ASN A 124 31.23 37.08 30.31
N ARG A 125 31.19 35.95 29.59
CA ARG A 125 32.42 35.20 29.24
C ARG A 125 33.24 35.90 28.16
N GLU A 126 32.60 36.56 27.20
CA GLU A 126 33.30 37.36 26.19
C GLU A 126 34.01 38.57 26.83
N ALA A 127 33.40 39.19 27.85
CA ALA A 127 34.03 40.25 28.65
C ALA A 127 35.25 39.74 29.45
N ASP A 128 35.16 38.61 30.17
CA ASP A 128 36.32 38.04 30.89
C ASP A 128 37.43 37.61 29.92
N LEU A 129 37.09 36.98 28.78
CA LEU A 129 38.05 36.62 27.74
C LEU A 129 38.80 37.85 27.21
N GLN A 130 38.10 38.96 26.96
CA GLN A 130 38.73 40.21 26.51
C GLN A 130 39.70 40.76 27.57
N VAL A 131 39.37 40.64 28.86
CA VAL A 131 40.28 41.00 29.96
C VAL A 131 41.50 40.06 29.99
N LYS A 132 41.33 38.73 29.93
CA LYS A 132 42.47 37.78 29.94
C LYS A 132 43.38 37.95 28.73
N ARG A 133 42.82 38.12 27.53
CA ARG A 133 43.59 38.37 26.29
C ARG A 133 44.39 39.67 26.39
N THR A 134 43.78 40.74 26.89
CA THR A 134 44.48 42.03 27.12
C THR A 134 45.60 41.90 28.17
N GLN A 135 45.39 41.12 29.23
CA GLN A 135 46.42 40.83 30.23
C GLN A 135 47.57 39.99 29.66
N ALA A 136 47.26 38.94 28.89
CA ALA A 136 48.26 38.10 28.23
C ALA A 136 49.11 38.88 27.23
N ALA A 137 48.50 39.64 26.32
CA ALA A 137 49.21 40.47 25.34
C ALA A 137 50.10 41.54 26.01
N ARG A 138 49.63 42.15 27.12
CA ARG A 138 50.43 43.11 27.91
C ARG A 138 51.65 42.44 28.53
N ARG A 139 51.53 41.20 29.02
CA ARG A 139 52.64 40.43 29.61
C ARG A 139 53.60 39.89 28.55
N GLU A 140 53.10 39.52 27.38
CA GLU A 140 53.90 39.11 26.24
C GLU A 140 54.83 40.23 25.75
N ALA A 141 54.32 41.46 25.67
CA ALA A 141 55.06 42.65 25.23
C ALA A 141 56.16 43.14 26.21
N LEU A 142 56.20 42.66 27.46
CA LEU A 142 57.27 42.99 28.40
C LEU A 142 58.56 42.20 28.08
N THR A 143 59.71 42.86 28.18
CA THR A 143 61.02 42.22 27.98
C THR A 143 61.30 41.13 29.02
N THR A 144 62.09 40.12 28.64
CA THR A 144 62.41 38.93 29.46
C THR A 144 63.11 39.25 30.79
N LEU A 145 63.65 40.46 30.93
CA LEU A 145 64.23 40.99 32.18
C LEU A 145 63.18 41.39 33.23
N SER A 146 61.87 41.35 32.90
CA SER A 146 60.80 41.93 33.72
C SER A 146 59.57 41.03 33.93
N THR A 147 59.56 39.81 33.38
CA THR A 147 58.44 38.84 33.47
C THR A 147 59.00 37.46 33.10
N SER A 148 58.72 36.43 33.92
CA SER A 148 59.27 35.08 33.69
C SER A 148 58.58 34.34 32.54
N ILE A 149 59.20 33.26 32.07
CA ILE A 149 58.61 32.42 31.01
C ILE A 149 57.37 31.70 31.54
N GLU A 150 57.40 31.22 32.79
CA GLU A 150 56.21 30.61 33.43
C GLU A 150 55.08 31.63 33.58
N GLU A 151 55.37 32.89 33.94
CA GLU A 151 54.36 33.94 34.05
C GLU A 151 53.68 34.17 32.68
N LYS A 152 54.44 34.31 31.59
CA LYS A 152 53.87 34.44 30.24
C LYS A 152 53.01 33.22 29.85
N GLN A 153 53.49 32.01 30.13
CA GLN A 153 52.74 30.78 29.87
C GLN A 153 51.45 30.70 30.69
N GLN A 154 51.45 31.16 31.95
CA GLN A 154 50.29 31.17 32.82
C GLN A 154 49.19 32.14 32.33
N TYR A 155 49.56 33.36 31.92
CA TYR A 155 48.57 34.28 31.32
C TYR A 155 48.04 33.76 29.97
N ALA A 156 48.90 33.20 29.11
CA ALA A 156 48.46 32.57 27.87
C ALA A 156 47.52 31.36 28.12
N GLY A 157 47.79 30.57 29.17
CA GLY A 157 46.95 29.47 29.61
C GLY A 157 45.57 29.94 30.10
N THR A 158 45.51 30.95 30.97
CA THR A 158 44.23 31.52 31.44
C THR A 158 43.41 32.17 30.32
N ALA A 159 44.05 32.79 29.33
CA ALA A 159 43.35 33.29 28.14
C ALA A 159 42.72 32.14 27.31
N LYS A 160 43.41 31.01 27.14
CA LYS A 160 42.87 29.80 26.49
C LYS A 160 41.73 29.16 27.29
N ILE A 161 41.79 29.17 28.62
CA ILE A 161 40.71 28.69 29.48
C ILE A 161 39.45 29.57 29.33
N ALA A 162 39.61 30.89 29.30
CA ALA A 162 38.49 31.81 29.05
C ALA A 162 37.90 31.63 27.63
N GLU A 163 38.73 31.30 26.63
CA GLU A 163 38.27 31.01 25.27
C GLU A 163 37.44 29.72 25.20
N ALA A 164 37.85 28.67 25.92
CA ALA A 164 37.03 27.47 26.11
C ALA A 164 35.72 27.75 26.87
N ALA A 165 35.72 28.69 27.83
CA ALA A 165 34.51 29.10 28.53
C ALA A 165 33.51 29.85 27.62
N VAL A 166 33.99 30.75 26.75
CA VAL A 166 33.17 31.40 25.71
C VAL A 166 32.59 30.36 24.74
N ALA A 167 33.40 29.39 24.29
CA ALA A 167 32.91 28.31 23.43
C ALA A 167 31.79 27.48 24.10
N SER A 168 31.92 27.20 25.40
CA SER A 168 30.89 26.52 26.20
C SER A 168 29.59 27.35 26.33
N ALA A 169 29.69 28.63 26.69
CA ALA A 169 28.53 29.51 26.79
C ALA A 169 27.81 29.67 25.44
N LYS A 170 28.56 29.78 24.34
CA LYS A 170 28.01 29.84 22.98
C LYS A 170 27.27 28.55 22.59
N ALA A 171 27.77 27.38 23.02
CA ALA A 171 27.07 26.11 22.83
C ALA A 171 25.76 26.06 23.64
N GLN A 172 25.77 26.48 24.90
CA GLN A 172 24.57 26.55 25.75
C GLN A 172 23.51 27.48 25.16
N LEU A 173 23.90 28.66 24.69
CA LEU A 173 23.04 29.60 23.97
C LEU A 173 22.44 29.00 22.69
N SER A 174 23.22 28.22 21.94
CA SER A 174 22.70 27.51 20.76
C SER A 174 21.67 26.44 21.13
N GLN A 175 21.88 25.71 22.23
CA GLN A 175 20.94 24.71 22.72
C GLN A 175 19.63 25.34 23.22
N ALA A 176 19.71 26.46 23.92
CA ALA A 176 18.54 27.24 24.32
C ALA A 176 17.75 27.75 23.10
N LYS A 177 18.43 28.29 22.08
CA LYS A 177 17.81 28.76 20.84
C LYS A 177 17.15 27.61 20.04
N ILE A 178 17.76 26.43 20.00
CA ILE A 178 17.16 25.22 19.42
C ILE A 178 15.92 24.77 20.20
N ASN A 179 15.95 24.83 21.55
CA ASN A 179 14.80 24.45 22.36
C ASN A 179 13.63 25.45 22.21
N LEU A 180 13.92 26.75 22.07
CA LEU A 180 12.91 27.75 21.72
C LEU A 180 12.32 27.51 20.31
N GLN A 181 13.13 27.12 19.32
CA GLN A 181 12.61 26.74 17.99
C GLN A 181 11.75 25.46 18.02
N ARG A 182 11.97 24.57 19.00
CA ARG A 182 11.21 23.31 19.17
C ARG A 182 9.84 23.50 19.81
N THR A 183 9.49 24.68 20.33
CA THR A 183 8.14 24.94 20.84
C THR A 183 7.11 25.07 19.72
N GLU A 184 7.54 25.49 18.52
CA GLU A 184 6.72 25.47 17.30
C GLU A 184 6.75 24.08 16.65
N VAL A 185 5.76 23.25 16.95
CA VAL A 185 5.69 21.89 16.39
C VAL A 185 5.13 21.96 14.97
N ARG A 186 5.97 21.56 13.99
CA ARG A 186 5.71 21.72 12.55
C ARG A 186 5.50 20.39 11.83
N SER A 187 4.75 20.41 10.72
CA SER A 187 4.52 19.22 9.90
C SER A 187 5.81 18.78 9.16
N PRO A 188 6.24 17.51 9.27
CA PRO A 188 7.41 17.01 8.52
C PRO A 188 7.10 16.68 7.05
N VAL A 189 5.82 16.58 6.69
CA VAL A 189 5.30 16.19 5.36
C VAL A 189 4.21 17.17 4.89
N SER A 190 3.94 17.19 3.59
CA SER A 190 2.72 17.80 3.05
C SER A 190 1.61 16.76 3.08
N GLY A 191 0.41 17.14 3.53
CA GLY A 191 -0.59 16.12 3.84
C GLY A 191 -1.84 16.66 4.49
N ARG A 192 -2.57 15.78 5.18
CA ARG A 192 -3.85 16.09 5.81
C ARG A 192 -3.86 15.62 7.27
N VAL A 193 -4.20 16.52 8.18
CA VAL A 193 -4.33 16.22 9.61
C VAL A 193 -5.48 15.23 9.82
N THR A 194 -5.29 14.24 10.70
CA THR A 194 -6.30 13.23 11.02
C THR A 194 -6.36 12.96 12.52
N ASN A 195 -7.58 12.78 13.04
CA ASN A 195 -7.87 12.45 14.44
C ASN A 195 -7.25 13.46 15.43
N LEU A 196 -7.42 14.76 15.16
CA LEU A 196 -6.93 15.82 16.03
C LEU A 196 -7.73 15.88 17.34
N LEU A 197 -7.15 15.34 18.40
CA LEU A 197 -7.74 15.30 19.75
C LEU A 197 -7.30 16.48 20.65
N LEU A 198 -6.17 17.11 20.31
CA LEU A 198 -5.55 18.22 21.05
C LEU A 198 -6.42 19.48 21.13
N ARG A 199 -6.26 20.23 22.22
CA ARG A 199 -6.88 21.53 22.48
C ARG A 199 -5.87 22.52 23.05
N PRO A 200 -6.03 23.84 22.83
CA PRO A 200 -5.32 24.85 23.60
C PRO A 200 -5.57 24.66 25.09
N GLY A 201 -4.50 24.71 25.89
CA GLY A 201 -4.49 24.40 27.32
C GLY A 201 -4.04 22.97 27.67
N ASP A 202 -4.02 22.02 26.72
CA ASP A 202 -3.49 20.66 26.94
C ASP A 202 -1.97 20.69 27.18
N TYR A 203 -1.43 19.66 27.84
CA TYR A 203 0.01 19.53 28.09
C TYR A 203 0.67 18.57 27.09
N ALA A 204 1.66 19.07 26.35
CA ALA A 204 2.45 18.30 25.40
C ALA A 204 3.67 17.66 26.07
N THR A 205 3.83 16.35 25.92
CA THR A 205 4.95 15.58 26.50
C THR A 205 5.93 15.14 25.41
N THR A 206 7.22 15.40 25.64
CA THR A 206 8.31 15.02 24.71
C THR A 206 8.23 13.55 24.30
N GLY A 207 8.23 13.29 22.98
CA GLY A 207 8.17 11.93 22.43
C GLY A 207 6.78 11.29 22.37
N THR A 208 5.75 11.87 23.01
CA THR A 208 4.36 11.42 22.84
C THR A 208 3.79 11.94 21.50
N VAL A 209 3.22 11.05 20.69
CA VAL A 209 2.59 11.43 19.41
C VAL A 209 1.29 12.17 19.70
N ASN A 210 1.23 13.43 19.29
CA ASN A 210 0.10 14.32 19.55
C ASN A 210 -0.79 14.52 18.31
N ILE A 211 -0.19 14.53 17.10
CA ILE A 211 -0.92 14.73 15.84
C ILE A 211 -0.43 13.71 14.81
N ALA A 212 -1.36 13.14 14.05
CA ALA A 212 -1.07 12.34 12.86
C ALA A 212 -1.34 13.17 11.60
N VAL A 213 -0.39 13.19 10.67
CA VAL A 213 -0.55 13.79 9.33
C VAL A 213 -0.44 12.68 8.29
N ILE A 214 -1.50 12.49 7.50
CA ILE A 214 -1.51 11.60 6.35
C ILE A 214 -0.76 12.29 5.22
N ASP A 215 0.39 11.75 4.83
CA ASP A 215 1.16 12.23 3.68
C ASP A 215 0.36 11.99 2.39
N THR A 216 0.15 13.02 1.58
CA THR A 216 -0.66 12.90 0.36
C THR A 216 0.13 12.41 -0.85
N ASP A 217 1.47 12.47 -0.80
CA ASP A 217 2.34 12.12 -1.91
C ASP A 217 2.78 10.63 -1.89
N SER A 218 2.47 9.89 -0.81
CA SER A 218 2.94 8.51 -0.60
C SER A 218 1.84 7.45 -0.45
N PHE A 219 0.79 7.55 -1.27
CA PHE A 219 -0.18 6.45 -1.42
C PHE A 219 0.38 5.26 -2.21
N TRP A 220 0.08 4.04 -1.75
CA TRP A 220 0.34 2.79 -2.47
C TRP A 220 -0.84 1.81 -2.30
N ILE A 221 -0.81 0.68 -3.01
CA ILE A 221 -1.78 -0.40 -2.83
C ILE A 221 -1.03 -1.67 -2.37
N ASP A 222 -1.49 -2.30 -1.29
CA ASP A 222 -1.11 -3.69 -0.96
C ASP A 222 -2.08 -4.63 -1.68
N GLY A 223 -1.61 -5.46 -2.61
CA GLY A 223 -2.40 -6.54 -3.21
C GLY A 223 -2.11 -7.87 -2.53
N TYR A 224 -3.13 -8.53 -1.96
CA TYR A 224 -2.99 -9.82 -1.28
C TYR A 224 -3.29 -10.98 -2.24
N PHE A 225 -2.25 -11.48 -2.92
CA PHE A 225 -2.35 -12.50 -3.96
C PHE A 225 -2.27 -13.93 -3.39
N GLU A 226 -2.89 -14.90 -4.08
CA GLU A 226 -2.67 -16.31 -3.77
C GLU A 226 -1.24 -16.74 -4.09
N GLU A 227 -0.62 -17.46 -3.17
CA GLU A 227 0.68 -18.14 -3.31
C GLU A 227 0.83 -18.89 -4.65
N THR A 228 -0.23 -19.57 -5.11
CA THR A 228 -0.29 -20.31 -6.40
C THR A 228 -0.19 -19.43 -7.66
N LYS A 229 -0.30 -18.11 -7.51
CA LYS A 229 -0.15 -17.11 -8.59
C LYS A 229 1.20 -16.38 -8.55
N MET A 230 1.95 -16.47 -7.45
CA MET A 230 3.18 -15.69 -7.24
C MET A 230 4.28 -15.97 -8.27
N ALA A 231 4.37 -17.20 -8.79
CA ALA A 231 5.29 -17.55 -9.87
C ALA A 231 5.00 -16.87 -11.24
N ARG A 232 4.01 -15.96 -11.30
CA ARG A 232 3.69 -15.11 -12.46
C ARG A 232 3.61 -13.62 -12.10
N ILE A 233 4.19 -13.20 -10.97
CA ILE A 233 4.27 -11.81 -10.53
C ILE A 233 5.74 -11.46 -10.28
N HIS A 234 6.24 -10.45 -10.99
CA HIS A 234 7.61 -9.96 -10.89
C HIS A 234 7.64 -8.48 -10.54
N VAL A 235 8.76 -8.03 -9.97
CA VAL A 235 8.98 -6.59 -9.71
C VAL A 235 9.13 -5.86 -11.04
N GLY A 236 8.43 -4.73 -11.19
CA GLY A 236 8.33 -3.97 -12.43
C GLY A 236 7.16 -4.37 -13.34
N ASP A 237 6.42 -5.45 -13.05
CA ASP A 237 5.23 -5.80 -13.84
C ASP A 237 4.18 -4.66 -13.79
N PRO A 238 3.51 -4.35 -14.91
CA PRO A 238 2.43 -3.36 -14.94
C PRO A 238 1.21 -3.88 -14.16
N VAL A 239 0.51 -2.95 -13.50
CA VAL A 239 -0.64 -3.25 -12.65
C VAL A 239 -1.80 -2.32 -12.97
N SER A 240 -3.00 -2.90 -12.95
CA SER A 240 -4.27 -2.17 -12.98
C SER A 240 -5.06 -2.43 -11.69
N ALA A 241 -5.64 -1.37 -11.12
CA ALA A 241 -6.42 -1.44 -9.89
C ALA A 241 -7.77 -0.71 -10.02
N GLU A 242 -8.85 -1.43 -9.74
CA GLU A 242 -10.24 -0.93 -9.71
C GLU A 242 -10.64 -0.73 -8.24
N LEU A 243 -10.86 0.51 -7.81
CA LEU A 243 -11.34 0.78 -6.45
C LEU A 243 -12.82 0.41 -6.33
N LEU A 244 -13.24 -0.21 -5.22
CA LEU A 244 -14.61 -0.71 -5.06
C LEU A 244 -15.70 0.39 -5.18
N GLY A 245 -15.34 1.66 -4.99
CA GLY A 245 -16.22 2.82 -5.14
C GLY A 245 -16.05 3.65 -6.41
N TYR A 246 -15.19 3.26 -7.35
CA TYR A 246 -14.90 4.03 -8.57
C TYR A 246 -14.70 3.11 -9.79
N ASP A 247 -15.43 3.36 -10.88
CA ASP A 247 -15.23 2.66 -12.17
C ASP A 247 -13.91 3.04 -12.89
N LEU A 248 -13.17 4.02 -12.36
CA LEU A 248 -11.92 4.52 -12.93
C LEU A 248 -10.73 3.65 -12.52
N LEU A 249 -10.00 3.16 -13.53
CA LEU A 249 -8.90 2.21 -13.36
C LEU A 249 -7.57 2.93 -13.06
N ILE A 250 -7.07 2.78 -11.84
CA ILE A 250 -5.76 3.27 -11.42
C ILE A 250 -4.66 2.43 -12.10
N ARG A 251 -3.58 3.11 -12.54
CA ARG A 251 -2.39 2.46 -13.13
C ARG A 251 -1.23 2.52 -12.15
N GLY A 252 -0.44 1.45 -12.12
CA GLY A 252 0.73 1.33 -11.25
C GLY A 252 1.71 0.25 -11.73
N THR A 253 2.76 0.02 -10.94
CA THR A 253 3.74 -1.06 -11.13
C THR A 253 3.95 -1.85 -9.84
N VAL A 254 4.26 -3.14 -9.95
CA VAL A 254 4.77 -3.92 -8.80
C VAL A 254 6.09 -3.32 -8.33
N GLU A 255 6.10 -2.76 -7.12
CA GLU A 255 7.28 -2.16 -6.48
C GLU A 255 8.10 -3.22 -5.75
N SER A 256 7.44 -4.07 -4.97
CA SER A 256 8.08 -5.14 -4.20
C SER A 256 7.09 -6.25 -3.83
N ILE A 257 7.64 -7.43 -3.57
CA ILE A 257 6.91 -8.60 -3.08
C ILE A 257 7.36 -8.85 -1.64
N THR A 258 6.43 -9.02 -0.70
CA THR A 258 6.77 -9.23 0.71
C THR A 258 7.45 -10.60 0.90
N LEU A 259 8.69 -10.57 1.41
CA LEU A 259 9.53 -11.76 1.60
C LEU A 259 9.27 -12.55 2.89
N GLY A 260 8.37 -12.09 3.76
CA GLY A 260 8.06 -12.75 5.02
C GLY A 260 6.66 -12.40 5.54
N ILE A 261 5.91 -13.42 5.93
CA ILE A 261 4.57 -13.31 6.53
C ILE A 261 4.66 -13.90 7.94
N SER A 262 4.21 -13.17 8.96
CA SER A 262 4.16 -13.68 10.33
C SER A 262 3.10 -14.77 10.46
N THR A 263 3.52 -16.01 10.68
CA THR A 263 2.63 -17.12 11.03
C THR A 263 2.46 -17.20 12.54
N ALA A 264 1.30 -17.67 13.02
CA ALA A 264 1.07 -17.88 14.47
C ALA A 264 2.13 -18.85 15.05
N ASN A 265 2.44 -19.91 14.29
CA ASN A 265 3.45 -20.92 14.61
C ASN A 265 4.92 -20.42 14.56
N ALA A 266 5.15 -19.14 14.26
CA ALA A 266 6.47 -18.51 14.37
C ALA A 266 6.64 -17.69 15.66
N THR A 267 5.64 -17.70 16.56
CA THR A 267 5.79 -17.10 17.89
C THR A 267 6.74 -17.94 18.76
N ALA A 268 7.75 -17.28 19.31
CA ALA A 268 8.60 -17.88 20.33
C ALA A 268 7.82 -17.94 21.65
N SER A 269 7.73 -19.12 22.25
CA SER A 269 7.18 -19.30 23.60
C SER A 269 8.07 -18.66 24.66
N THR A 270 7.56 -18.54 25.89
CA THR A 270 8.30 -18.02 27.06
C THR A 270 9.60 -18.76 27.39
N GLN A 271 9.77 -19.98 26.88
CA GLN A 271 10.99 -20.79 27.04
C GLN A 271 11.98 -20.63 25.86
N GLY A 272 11.69 -19.78 24.87
CA GLY A 272 12.48 -19.68 23.63
C GLY A 272 12.26 -20.84 22.64
N LEU A 273 11.35 -21.76 22.93
CA LEU A 273 10.95 -22.85 22.04
C LEU A 273 9.89 -22.36 21.04
N PRO A 274 9.88 -22.80 19.77
CA PRO A 274 8.81 -22.47 18.83
C PRO A 274 7.46 -23.02 19.29
N ASN A 275 6.42 -22.19 19.34
CA ASN A 275 5.05 -22.68 19.53
C ASN A 275 4.51 -23.22 18.20
N VAL A 276 4.07 -24.48 18.16
CA VAL A 276 3.56 -25.13 16.95
C VAL A 276 2.11 -25.53 17.14
N ASP A 277 1.19 -24.65 16.74
CA ASP A 277 -0.24 -24.98 16.75
C ASP A 277 -0.52 -26.10 15.71
N PRO A 278 -1.15 -27.22 16.10
CA PRO A 278 -1.30 -28.40 15.23
C PRO A 278 -2.37 -28.17 14.16
N VAL A 279 -1.92 -27.91 12.93
CA VAL A 279 -2.79 -27.53 11.79
C VAL A 279 -3.51 -28.76 11.19
N TYR A 280 -4.62 -29.17 11.80
CA TYR A 280 -5.49 -30.25 11.32
C TYR A 280 -6.40 -29.83 10.15
N THR A 281 -5.82 -29.33 9.05
CA THR A 281 -6.57 -28.97 7.83
C THR A 281 -6.30 -29.95 6.69
N TRP A 282 -7.28 -30.82 6.44
CA TRP A 282 -7.33 -31.72 5.27
C TRP A 282 -7.48 -30.95 3.93
N VAL A 283 -7.81 -29.67 3.99
CA VAL A 283 -7.68 -28.71 2.88
C VAL A 283 -6.45 -27.85 3.10
N ARG A 284 -5.53 -27.79 2.12
CA ARG A 284 -4.49 -26.75 2.08
C ARG A 284 -5.05 -25.50 1.41
N LEU A 285 -5.13 -24.39 2.15
CA LEU A 285 -5.42 -23.07 1.59
C LEU A 285 -4.09 -22.40 1.22
N ALA A 286 -4.03 -21.79 0.04
CA ALA A 286 -2.88 -20.99 -0.40
C ALA A 286 -2.75 -19.74 0.48
N GLN A 287 -1.53 -19.37 0.87
CA GLN A 287 -1.31 -18.15 1.64
C GLN A 287 -1.58 -16.89 0.80
N ARG A 288 -1.87 -15.77 1.49
CA ARG A 288 -2.08 -14.45 0.91
C ARG A 288 -0.78 -13.65 1.00
N VAL A 289 -0.01 -13.64 -0.08
CA VAL A 289 1.26 -12.90 -0.16
C VAL A 289 0.97 -11.43 -0.47
N PRO A 290 1.39 -10.48 0.38
CA PRO A 290 1.29 -9.06 0.06
C PRO A 290 2.28 -8.68 -1.04
N VAL A 291 1.81 -7.94 -2.03
CA VAL A 291 2.59 -7.35 -3.10
C VAL A 291 2.31 -5.85 -3.08
N ARG A 292 3.36 -5.04 -2.90
CA ARG A 292 3.24 -3.58 -2.93
C ARG A 292 3.20 -3.10 -4.37
N ILE A 293 2.19 -2.31 -4.68
CA ILE A 293 2.00 -1.66 -5.98
C ILE A 293 2.14 -0.15 -5.79
N ARG A 294 3.16 0.42 -6.42
CA ARG A 294 3.34 1.88 -6.53
C ARG A 294 2.31 2.40 -7.53
N ILE A 295 1.61 3.48 -7.16
CA ILE A 295 0.67 4.17 -8.04
C ILE A 295 1.46 5.08 -8.99
N ASP A 296 1.15 5.02 -10.28
CA ASP A 296 1.74 5.90 -11.30
C ASP A 296 0.82 7.05 -11.68
N VAL A 297 -0.48 6.76 -11.86
CA VAL A 297 -1.48 7.74 -12.26
C VAL A 297 -2.78 7.49 -11.51
N VAL A 298 -3.21 8.51 -10.76
CA VAL A 298 -4.56 8.61 -10.19
C VAL A 298 -5.43 9.37 -11.19
N PRO A 299 -6.55 8.79 -11.68
CA PRO A 299 -7.47 9.52 -12.56
C PRO A 299 -8.17 10.69 -11.86
N ASP A 300 -8.45 11.76 -12.59
CA ASP A 300 -9.16 12.93 -12.06
C ASP A 300 -10.51 12.55 -11.44
N GLY A 301 -10.81 13.14 -10.28
CA GLY A 301 -12.02 12.85 -9.49
C GLY A 301 -11.91 11.64 -8.54
N VAL A 302 -10.82 10.86 -8.57
CA VAL A 302 -10.58 9.77 -7.62
C VAL A 302 -9.88 10.28 -6.36
N THR A 303 -10.62 10.40 -5.26
CA THR A 303 -10.05 10.72 -3.94
C THR A 303 -9.58 9.44 -3.26
N LEU A 304 -8.26 9.28 -3.10
CA LEU A 304 -7.69 8.15 -2.36
C LEU A 304 -7.91 8.30 -0.86
N VAL A 305 -8.37 7.21 -0.22
CA VAL A 305 -8.50 7.10 1.23
C VAL A 305 -7.87 5.78 1.69
N ALA A 306 -7.00 5.86 2.70
CA ALA A 306 -6.37 4.67 3.26
C ALA A 306 -7.42 3.69 3.83
N GLY A 307 -7.25 2.40 3.55
CA GLY A 307 -8.21 1.34 3.88
C GLY A 307 -9.22 1.00 2.79
N MET A 308 -9.35 1.81 1.72
CA MET A 308 -10.20 1.48 0.57
C MET A 308 -9.85 0.12 -0.04
N THR A 309 -10.88 -0.68 -0.34
CA THR A 309 -10.74 -1.97 -1.03
C THR A 309 -10.51 -1.75 -2.53
N ALA A 310 -9.55 -2.45 -3.11
CA ALA A 310 -9.25 -2.46 -4.54
C ALA A 310 -9.27 -3.89 -5.09
N THR A 311 -9.76 -4.07 -6.33
CA THR A 311 -9.46 -5.27 -7.13
C THR A 311 -8.21 -4.98 -7.95
N VAL A 312 -7.20 -5.83 -7.85
CA VAL A 312 -5.88 -5.64 -8.48
C VAL A 312 -5.63 -6.76 -9.49
N SER A 313 -5.19 -6.41 -10.69
CA SER A 313 -4.73 -7.35 -11.72
C SER A 313 -3.35 -6.92 -12.24
N VAL A 314 -2.38 -7.84 -12.14
CA VAL A 314 -1.04 -7.70 -12.72
C VAL A 314 -1.08 -8.13 -14.18
N GLY A 315 -0.29 -7.48 -15.05
CA GLY A 315 -0.26 -7.70 -16.49
C GLY A 315 -0.84 -6.54 -17.29
N ALA A 316 -1.06 -6.78 -18.59
CA ALA A 316 -1.51 -5.75 -19.52
C ALA A 316 -2.88 -5.15 -19.14
N PRO A 317 -3.10 -3.83 -19.35
CA PRO A 317 -4.39 -3.19 -19.07
C PRO A 317 -5.56 -3.91 -19.77
N GLY A 318 -6.69 -4.07 -19.07
CA GLY A 318 -7.88 -4.75 -19.60
C GLY A 318 -7.89 -6.28 -19.45
N ALA A 319 -6.79 -6.91 -19.01
CA ALA A 319 -6.65 -8.38 -18.89
C ALA A 319 -7.61 -9.09 -17.90
N HIS A 320 -8.57 -8.39 -17.29
CA HIS A 320 -9.58 -9.00 -16.40
C HIS A 320 -11.04 -8.74 -16.81
N ARG A 321 -11.37 -7.64 -17.49
CA ARG A 321 -12.76 -7.19 -17.67
C ARG A 321 -13.10 -6.67 -19.08
N ARG A 322 -14.29 -7.08 -19.53
CA ARG A 322 -15.10 -6.58 -20.66
C ARG A 322 -14.52 -6.67 -22.09
N ASP A 323 -13.24 -6.42 -22.32
CA ASP A 323 -12.74 -6.19 -23.70
C ASP A 323 -12.55 -7.44 -24.58
N TRP A 324 -12.75 -8.65 -24.06
CA TRP A 324 -12.71 -9.87 -24.88
C TRP A 324 -13.78 -9.87 -26.01
N LEU A 325 -14.92 -9.22 -25.78
CA LEU A 325 -15.95 -8.99 -26.81
C LEU A 325 -15.54 -7.94 -27.86
N ALA A 326 -14.71 -6.97 -27.48
CA ALA A 326 -14.14 -5.99 -28.41
C ALA A 326 -13.04 -6.64 -29.28
N GLY A 327 -12.19 -7.48 -28.68
CA GLY A 327 -11.18 -8.28 -29.39
C GLY A 327 -11.78 -9.30 -30.37
N LEU A 328 -12.89 -9.97 -30.02
CA LEU A 328 -13.62 -10.78 -31.00
C LEU A 328 -14.24 -9.92 -32.12
N ARG A 329 -14.79 -8.74 -31.79
CA ARG A 329 -15.31 -7.84 -32.83
C ARG A 329 -14.23 -7.43 -33.82
N SER A 330 -13.04 -7.01 -33.39
CA SER A 330 -11.96 -6.62 -34.32
C SER A 330 -11.37 -7.79 -35.12
N HIS A 331 -11.50 -9.03 -34.66
CA HIS A 331 -11.15 -10.22 -35.46
C HIS A 331 -12.25 -10.65 -36.46
N PHE A 332 -13.52 -10.34 -36.21
CA PHE A 332 -14.63 -10.69 -37.11
C PHE A 332 -15.09 -9.57 -38.05
N SER A 333 -14.88 -8.29 -37.69
CA SER A 333 -14.99 -7.16 -38.60
C SER A 333 -13.60 -6.67 -38.98
N GLY A 334 -13.16 -6.98 -40.20
CA GLY A 334 -11.88 -6.52 -40.77
C GLY A 334 -11.83 -5.03 -41.11
N ALA A 335 -12.22 -4.18 -40.15
CA ALA A 335 -12.04 -2.74 -40.22
C ALA A 335 -10.66 -2.40 -39.64
N ALA A 336 -9.80 -1.79 -40.45
CA ALA A 336 -8.51 -1.30 -39.98
C ALA A 336 -8.71 -0.23 -38.89
N VAL A 337 -7.86 -0.27 -37.85
CA VAL A 337 -7.78 0.81 -36.86
C VAL A 337 -7.17 2.03 -37.53
N PRO A 338 -7.86 3.18 -37.61
CA PRO A 338 -7.21 4.44 -37.94
C PRO A 338 -6.38 4.90 -36.74
N THR A 339 -5.09 5.12 -36.94
CA THR A 339 -4.29 6.04 -36.13
C THR A 339 -4.68 7.49 -36.45
N PRO A 340 -4.36 8.49 -35.61
CA PRO A 340 -3.56 8.45 -34.37
C PRO A 340 -4.36 8.17 -33.09
#